data_AF-A0A7L0EVG9-F1
#
_entry.id   AF-A0A7L0EVG9-F1
#
_cell.length_a   1.000
_cell.length_b   1.000
_cell.length_c   1.000
_cell.angle_alpha   90.00
_cell.angle_beta   90.00
_cell.angle_gamma   90.00
#
_symmetry.space_group_name_H-M   'P 1'
#
loop_
_entity.id
_entity.type
_entity.pdbx_description
1 polymer ?
#
loop_
_entity_poly.entity_id
_entity_poly.type
_entity_poly.pdbx_seq_one_letter_code
_entity_poly.pdbx_strand_id
1 'polypeptide(L)' 'SRQVRGLCGTYNWDQQDEFTTPAGDVEISVAAFVDTYRVSGECPPLGPVPAEPCGGFAGWGERAEAACTTVLHGAAFQ' A
#
# COMPACT_ATOMS: atom_id res chain seq x y z
N SER A 1 -21.59 17.69 -5.70
CA SER A 1 -20.21 17.21 -5.93
C SER A 1 -20.16 15.72 -5.58
N ARG A 2 -19.41 14.91 -6.33
CA ARG A 2 -19.10 13.53 -5.91
C ARG A 2 -17.70 13.55 -5.32
N GLN A 3 -17.62 13.61 -4.00
CA GLN A 3 -16.36 13.49 -3.27
C GLN A 3 -16.29 12.08 -2.70
N VAL A 4 -15.15 11.42 -2.86
CA VAL A 4 -14.90 10.07 -2.35
C VAL A 4 -13.84 10.14 -1.27
N ARG A 5 -13.85 9.18 -0.34
CA ARG A 5 -12.78 8.92 0.63
C ARG A 5 -12.75 7.43 0.89
N GLY A 6 -11.55 6.88 0.99
CA GLY A 6 -11.34 5.44 1.10
C GLY A 6 -9.86 5.13 1.07
N LEU A 7 -9.53 3.84 1.08
CA LEU A 7 -8.16 3.37 0.91
C LEU A 7 -7.51 3.80 -0.43
N CYS A 8 -8.32 4.25 -1.40
CA CYS A 8 -7.86 4.79 -2.68
C CYS A 8 -7.77 6.33 -2.70
N GLY A 9 -7.86 6.99 -1.55
CA GLY A 9 -7.73 8.44 -1.42
C GLY A 9 -9.01 9.24 -1.66
N THR A 10 -8.83 10.52 -1.99
CA THR A 10 -9.88 11.57 -2.01
C THR A 10 -10.35 11.96 -3.42
N TYR A 11 -9.60 11.55 -4.45
CA TYR A 11 -9.86 11.87 -5.87
C TYR A 11 -10.01 13.37 -6.15
N ASN A 12 -9.16 14.20 -5.55
CA ASN A 12 -9.18 15.67 -5.71
C ASN A 12 -7.93 16.25 -6.38
N TRP A 13 -7.02 15.40 -6.90
CA TRP A 13 -5.72 15.77 -7.47
C TRP A 13 -4.68 16.30 -6.47
N ASP A 14 -4.93 16.21 -5.17
CA ASP A 14 -3.97 16.55 -4.13
C ASP A 14 -3.40 15.27 -3.50
N GLN A 15 -2.13 14.97 -3.78
CA GLN A 15 -1.50 13.78 -3.23
C GLN A 15 -1.18 13.89 -1.74
N GLN A 16 -1.26 15.09 -1.17
CA GLN A 16 -0.91 15.29 0.23
C GLN A 16 -2.04 14.88 1.19
N ASP A 17 -3.24 14.63 0.67
CA ASP A 17 -4.42 14.31 1.47
C ASP A 17 -5.01 12.91 1.21
N GLU A 18 -4.34 12.05 0.45
CA GLU A 18 -4.86 10.71 0.17
C GLU A 18 -5.03 9.85 1.42
N PHE A 19 -4.30 10.17 2.50
CA PHE A 19 -4.47 9.52 3.79
C PHE A 19 -5.52 10.20 4.68
N THR A 20 -6.52 10.85 4.06
CA THR A 20 -7.68 11.40 4.77
C THR A 20 -8.52 10.25 5.37
N THR A 21 -8.71 10.28 6.69
CA THR A 21 -9.51 9.30 7.43
C THR A 21 -11.02 9.51 7.22
N PRO A 22 -11.89 8.59 7.66
CA PRO A 22 -13.34 8.83 7.69
C PRO A 22 -13.74 10.05 8.55
N ALA A 23 -12.94 10.43 9.55
CA ALA A 23 -13.18 11.60 10.39
C ALA A 23 -12.75 12.92 9.72
N GLY A 24 -11.95 12.86 8.66
CA GLY A 24 -11.58 14.00 7.83
C GLY A 24 -10.24 14.66 8.18
N ASP A 25 -9.51 14.14 9.17
CA ASP A 25 -8.11 14.44 9.40
C ASP A 25 -7.20 13.62 8.47
N VAL A 26 -5.93 14.03 8.34
CA VAL A 26 -4.94 13.39 7.47
C VAL A 26 -3.89 12.69 8.31
N GLU A 27 -3.73 11.39 8.09
CA GLU A 27 -2.72 10.56 8.75
C GLU A 27 -1.39 10.56 7.99
N ILE A 28 -0.27 10.38 8.71
CA ILE A 28 1.07 10.26 8.09
C ILE A 28 1.50 8.79 8.02
N SER A 29 1.03 7.97 8.97
CA SER A 29 1.35 6.55 9.03
C SER A 29 0.40 5.76 8.15
N VAL A 30 0.95 4.98 7.20
CA VAL A 30 0.19 4.04 6.37
C VAL A 30 -0.62 3.08 7.25
N ALA A 31 0.00 2.55 8.32
CA ALA A 31 -0.66 1.59 9.21
C ALA A 31 -1.81 2.23 10.00
N ALA A 32 -1.62 3.46 10.50
CA ALA A 32 -2.68 4.19 11.22
C ALA A 32 -3.84 4.53 10.27
N PHE A 33 -3.53 5.06 9.09
CA PHE A 33 -4.51 5.37 8.04
C PHE A 33 -5.37 4.15 7.70
N VAL A 34 -4.76 3.00 7.37
CA VAL A 34 -5.49 1.79 6.98
C VAL A 34 -6.37 1.27 8.13
N ASP A 35 -5.92 1.38 9.38
CA ASP A 35 -6.71 0.94 10.55
C ASP A 35 -7.99 1.76 10.71
N THR A 36 -7.98 3.06 10.35
CA THR A 36 -9.20 3.92 10.39
C THR A 36 -10.31 3.47 9.45
N TYR A 37 -10.00 2.70 8.41
CA TYR A 37 -10.95 2.23 7.39
C TYR A 37 -11.47 0.81 7.64
N ARG A 38 -11.17 0.22 8.79
CA ARG A 38 -11.68 -1.10 9.14
C ARG A 38 -13.20 -1.07 9.36
N VAL A 39 -13.90 -1.93 8.63
CA VAL A 39 -15.37 -2.04 8.71
C VAL A 39 -15.81 -2.87 9.92
N SER A 40 -15.07 -3.94 10.25
CA SER A 40 -15.38 -4.81 11.39
C SER A 40 -14.39 -4.62 12.54
N GLY A 41 -14.94 -4.45 13.74
CA GLY A 41 -14.17 -4.46 14.99
C GLY A 41 -13.54 -5.82 15.29
N GLU A 42 -14.03 -6.89 14.67
CA GLU A 42 -13.51 -8.26 14.85
C GLU A 42 -12.23 -8.51 14.04
N CYS A 43 -11.89 -7.64 13.08
CA CYS A 43 -10.61 -7.74 12.40
C CYS A 43 -9.47 -7.55 13.44
N PRO A 44 -8.36 -8.27 13.36
CA PRO A 44 -7.20 -7.91 14.16
C PRO A 44 -6.58 -6.61 13.61
N PRO A 45 -5.91 -5.79 14.46
CA PRO A 45 -5.05 -4.72 13.98
C PRO A 45 -3.99 -5.27 13.03
N LEU A 46 -3.47 -4.41 12.14
CA LEU A 46 -2.35 -4.79 11.30
C LEU A 46 -1.18 -5.24 12.17
N GLY A 47 -0.73 -6.48 11.95
CA GLY A 47 0.45 -7.02 12.58
C GLY A 47 1.74 -6.40 12.02
N PRO A 48 2.91 -6.75 12.58
CA PRO A 48 4.19 -6.31 12.05
C PRO A 48 4.34 -6.77 10.59
N VAL A 49 4.51 -5.82 9.68
CA VAL A 49 4.89 -6.14 8.29
C VAL A 49 6.37 -6.53 8.29
N PRO A 50 6.75 -7.71 7.75
CA PRO A 50 8.16 -8.07 7.64
C PRO A 50 8.92 -7.02 6.83
N ALA A 51 10.05 -6.54 7.36
CA ALA A 51 10.85 -5.53 6.68
C ALA A 51 11.42 -6.02 5.35
N GLU A 52 11.72 -7.33 5.24
CA GLU A 52 12.39 -7.91 4.07
C GLU A 52 11.67 -9.19 3.58
N PRO A 53 10.65 -9.06 2.71
CA PRO A 53 9.90 -10.21 2.21
C PRO A 53 10.75 -11.14 1.32
N CYS A 54 11.81 -10.63 0.68
CA CYS A 54 12.68 -11.40 -0.21
C CYS A 54 13.63 -12.36 0.53
N GLY A 55 13.90 -12.12 1.82
CA GLY A 55 14.80 -12.94 2.65
C GLY A 55 14.12 -14.10 3.37
N GLY A 56 12.79 -14.18 3.35
CA GLY A 56 12.03 -15.18 4.09
C GLY A 56 12.22 -16.62 3.61
N PHE A 57 12.64 -16.80 2.35
CA PHE A 57 12.87 -18.10 1.74
C PHE A 57 14.10 -18.07 0.84
N ALA A 58 15.04 -18.99 1.06
CA ALA A 58 16.28 -19.07 0.29
C ALA A 58 15.99 -19.22 -1.22
N GLY A 59 16.67 -18.41 -2.04
CA GLY A 59 16.53 -18.39 -3.51
C GLY A 59 15.30 -17.66 -4.05
N TRP A 60 14.34 -17.24 -3.22
CA TRP A 60 13.15 -16.52 -3.70
C TRP A 60 13.45 -15.07 -4.09
N GLY A 61 14.34 -14.39 -3.35
CA GLY A 61 14.81 -13.06 -3.71
C GLY A 61 15.43 -13.02 -5.11
N GLU A 62 16.38 -13.91 -5.39
CA GLU A 62 17.04 -14.02 -6.71
C GLU A 62 16.04 -14.30 -7.84
N ARG A 63 15.06 -15.18 -7.57
CA ARG A 63 14.01 -15.49 -8.56
C ARG A 63 13.11 -14.29 -8.84
N ALA A 64 12.72 -13.56 -7.79
CA ALA A 64 11.90 -12.36 -7.93
C ALA A 64 12.66 -11.28 -8.71
N GLU A 65 13.95 -11.07 -8.39
CA GLU A 65 14.80 -10.11 -9.08
C GLU A 65 14.92 -10.43 -10.58
N ALA A 66 15.26 -11.68 -10.93
CA ALA A 66 15.36 -12.09 -12.34
C ALA A 66 14.06 -11.84 -13.14
N ALA A 67 12.90 -12.10 -12.52
CA ALA A 67 11.61 -11.83 -13.14
C ALA A 67 11.34 -10.33 -13.30
N CYS A 68 11.55 -9.54 -12.25
CA CYS A 68 11.31 -8.10 -12.25
C CYS A 68 12.23 -7.36 -13.23
N THR A 69 13.51 -7.71 -13.30
CA THR A 69 14.47 -7.15 -14.27
C THR A 69 14.01 -7.39 -15.70
N THR A 70 13.44 -8.55 -15.99
CA THR A 70 12.89 -8.86 -17.33
C THR A 70 11.71 -7.96 -17.68
N VAL A 71 10.85 -7.61 -16.71
CA VAL A 71 9.72 -6.69 -16.94
C VAL A 71 10.23 -5.26 -17.14
N LEU A 72 11.11 -4.79 -16.26
CA LEU A 72 11.58 -3.40 -16.28
C LEU A 72 12.52 -3.08 -17.44
N HIS A 73 13.28 -4.06 -17.92
CA HIS A 73 14.29 -3.87 -18.97
C HIS A 73 14.05 -4.73 -20.21
N GLY A 74 12.91 -5.43 -20.28
CA GLY A 74 12.56 -6.25 -21.42
C GLY A 74 12.29 -5.41 -22.66
N ALA A 75 12.55 -5.99 -23.84
CA ALA A 75 12.32 -5.33 -25.13
C ALA A 75 10.86 -4.92 -25.36
N ALA A 76 9.90 -5.50 -24.63
CA ALA A 76 8.50 -5.09 -24.68
C ALA A 76 8.22 -3.75 -23.98
N PHE A 77 9.12 -3.31 -23.11
CA PHE A 77 8.99 -2.12 -22.26
C PHE A 77 10.11 -1.09 -22.51
N GLN A 78 10.89 -1.25 -23.58
CA GLN A 78 11.83 -0.26 -24.13
C GLN A 78 11.31 0.30 -25.45
#